data_AF-A0A3N6NIZ0-F1
#
_entry.id   AF-A0A3N6NIZ0-F1
#
_cell.length_a   1.000
_cell.length_b   1.000
_cell.length_c   1.000
_cell.angle_alpha   90.00
_cell.angle_beta   90.00
_cell.angle_gamma   90.00
#
_symmetry.space_group_name_H-M   'P 1'
#
loop_
_entity.id
_entity.type
_entity.pdbx_description
1 polymer ?
#
loop_
_entity_poly.entity_id
_entity_poly.type
_entity_poly.pdbx_seq_one_letter_code
_entity_poly.pdbx_strand_id
1 'polypeptide(L)'
;MQFNLTANGATDPVRWFGGRGSVSVWGTFGGGTVTLQMSPDSGTTWLDVDRTGDSFVTFTTPGVAGFELAPCLLRVNLTSAESPSLNFKANRS
;
A
#
# COMPACT_ATOMS: atom_id res chain seq x y z
N MET A 1 -6.00 -7.28 4.85
CA MET A 1 -4.97 -6.75 5.77
C MET A 1 -5.35 -5.33 6.18
N GLN A 2 -5.02 -4.89 7.40
CA GLN A 2 -5.21 -3.50 7.83
C GLN A 2 -4.02 -3.02 8.66
N PHE A 3 -3.57 -1.80 8.43
CA PHE A 3 -2.46 -1.15 9.13
C PHE A 3 -2.89 0.24 9.60
N ASN A 4 -2.29 0.69 10.70
CA ASN A 4 -2.35 2.06 11.17
C ASN A 4 -0.96 2.66 11.04
N LEU A 5 -0.81 3.74 10.26
CA LEU A 5 0.46 4.40 10.01
C LEU A 5 0.51 5.70 10.80
N THR A 6 1.41 5.75 11.78
CA THR A 6 1.64 6.89 12.67
C THR A 6 3.02 7.53 12.50
N ALA A 7 3.83 6.98 11.60
CA ALA A 7 5.15 7.50 11.24
C ALA A 7 5.50 7.08 9.80
N ASN A 8 6.54 7.70 9.26
CA ASN A 8 7.15 7.28 8.00
C ASN A 8 7.76 5.88 8.12
N GLY A 9 7.82 5.17 7.00
CA GLY A 9 8.40 3.83 6.90
C GLY A 9 7.47 2.82 6.26
N ALA A 10 8.00 1.61 6.11
CA ALA A 10 7.26 0.48 5.57
C ALA A 10 6.67 -0.38 6.69
N THR A 11 5.48 -0.94 6.45
CA THR A 11 4.86 -1.93 7.35
C THR A 11 5.56 -3.28 7.25
N ASP A 12 5.28 -4.16 8.20
CA ASP A 12 5.58 -5.58 8.05
C ASP A 12 4.93 -6.14 6.78
N PRO A 13 5.65 -7.01 6.06
CA PRO A 13 5.16 -7.59 4.82
C PRO A 13 4.12 -8.67 5.12
N VAL A 14 3.09 -8.72 4.28
CA VAL A 14 2.01 -9.71 4.39
C VAL A 14 1.84 -10.48 3.09
N ARG A 15 1.50 -11.76 3.21
CA ARG A 15 1.32 -12.63 2.05
C ARG A 15 0.05 -12.27 1.29
N TRP A 16 0.20 -11.99 0.01
CA TRP A 16 -0.88 -11.92 -0.97
C TRP A 16 -0.94 -13.23 -1.75
N PHE A 17 -2.11 -13.86 -1.76
CA PHE A 17 -2.31 -15.16 -2.42
C PHE A 17 -2.67 -15.03 -3.91
N GLY A 18 -2.50 -13.84 -4.47
CA GLY A 18 -2.82 -13.54 -5.87
C GLY A 18 -4.29 -13.21 -6.11
N GLY A 19 -4.55 -12.67 -7.31
CA GLY A 19 -5.86 -12.22 -7.77
C GLY A 19 -6.07 -10.72 -7.60
N ARG A 20 -7.31 -10.31 -7.83
CA ARG A 20 -7.75 -8.92 -7.73
C ARG A 20 -7.94 -8.50 -6.26
N GLY A 21 -7.54 -7.29 -5.97
CA GLY A 21 -7.68 -6.66 -4.66
C GLY A 21 -8.15 -5.23 -4.78
N SER A 22 -8.64 -4.72 -3.66
CA SER A 22 -8.91 -3.30 -3.46
C SER A 22 -8.16 -2.80 -2.23
N VAL A 23 -7.66 -1.58 -2.29
CA VAL A 23 -7.09 -0.88 -1.14
C VAL A 23 -7.87 0.39 -0.85
N SER A 24 -8.00 0.71 0.43
CA SER A 24 -8.64 1.91 0.92
C SER A 24 -7.71 2.58 1.92
N VAL A 25 -7.53 3.89 1.80
CA VAL A 25 -6.72 4.71 2.70
C VAL A 25 -7.55 5.88 3.21
N TRP A 26 -7.51 6.14 4.51
CA TRP A 26 -8.24 7.23 5.15
C TRP A 26 -7.55 7.74 6.42
N GLY A 27 -7.82 8.98 6.81
CA GLY A 27 -7.22 9.63 7.97
C GLY A 27 -6.32 10.81 7.57
N THR A 28 -5.38 11.15 8.45
CA THR A 28 -4.48 12.30 8.29
C THR A 28 -3.15 11.85 7.70
N PHE A 29 -2.82 12.36 6.50
CA PHE A 29 -1.59 12.01 5.79
C PHE A 29 -0.38 12.85 6.23
N GLY A 30 -0.61 14.03 6.80
CA GLY A 30 0.49 14.92 7.20
C GLY A 30 1.35 15.39 6.03
N GLY A 31 0.77 15.55 4.83
CA GLY A 31 1.52 15.82 3.59
C GLY A 31 2.25 14.61 3.00
N GLY A 32 2.19 13.45 3.66
CA GLY A 32 2.89 12.25 3.23
C GLY A 32 2.26 11.54 2.05
N THR A 33 3.06 10.69 1.42
CA THR A 33 2.66 9.83 0.29
C THR A 33 2.65 8.38 0.74
N VAL A 34 1.50 7.72 0.57
CA VAL A 34 1.32 6.28 0.82
C VAL A 34 1.44 5.53 -0.50
N THR A 35 2.29 4.52 -0.55
CA THR A 35 2.45 3.65 -1.72
C THR A 35 2.27 2.19 -1.31
N LEU A 36 1.48 1.43 -2.08
CA LEU A 36 1.43 -0.02 -1.96
C LEU A 36 2.61 -0.62 -2.74
N GLN A 37 3.40 -1.46 -2.08
CA GLN A 37 4.54 -2.14 -2.67
C GLN A 37 4.34 -3.65 -2.65
N MET A 38 4.87 -4.32 -3.66
CA MET A 38 4.93 -5.78 -3.75
C MET A 38 6.36 -6.28 -3.84
N SER A 39 6.59 -7.50 -3.39
CA SER A 39 7.87 -8.20 -3.53
C SER A 39 7.66 -9.56 -4.20
N PRO A 40 8.31 -9.81 -5.36
CA PRO A 40 8.24 -11.09 -6.06
C PRO A 40 9.22 -12.13 -5.50
N ASP A 41 10.18 -11.72 -4.67
CA ASP A 41 11.35 -12.50 -4.25
C ASP A 41 11.45 -12.62 -2.72
N SER A 42 10.31 -12.82 -2.06
CA SER A 42 10.23 -13.07 -0.61
C SER A 42 10.79 -11.95 0.28
N GLY A 43 10.68 -10.71 -0.17
CA GLY A 43 10.98 -9.51 0.61
C GLY A 43 12.34 -8.88 0.34
N THR A 44 13.08 -9.35 -0.67
CA THR A 44 14.38 -8.80 -1.05
C THR A 44 14.23 -7.54 -1.92
N THR A 45 13.41 -7.60 -2.96
CA THR A 45 13.11 -6.50 -3.87
C THR A 45 11.68 -6.01 -3.65
N TRP A 46 11.49 -4.68 -3.66
CA TRP A 46 10.19 -4.04 -3.47
C TRP A 46 9.88 -3.11 -4.64
N LEU A 47 8.76 -3.39 -5.30
CA LEU A 47 8.27 -2.68 -6.48
C LEU A 47 6.97 -1.97 -6.14
N ASP A 48 6.77 -0.77 -6.64
CA ASP A 48 5.49 -0.06 -6.48
C ASP A 48 4.42 -0.75 -7.32
N VAL A 49 3.24 -0.98 -6.72
CA VAL A 49 2.15 -1.70 -7.39
C VAL A 49 1.48 -0.78 -8.40
N ASP A 50 1.35 -1.23 -9.64
CA ASP A 50 0.60 -0.54 -10.68
C ASP A 50 -0.92 -0.68 -10.47
N ARG A 51 -1.63 0.43 -10.60
CA ARG A 51 -3.08 0.55 -10.76
C ARG A 51 -3.37 0.46 -12.26
N THR A 52 -3.63 -0.76 -12.73
CA THR A 52 -4.12 -1.10 -14.08
C THR A 52 -4.13 0.06 -15.08
N GLY A 53 -3.04 0.27 -15.80
CA GLY A 53 -2.98 1.19 -16.94
C GLY A 53 -2.19 2.47 -16.69
N ASP A 54 -0.95 2.34 -16.20
CA ASP A 54 0.11 3.36 -16.19
C ASP A 54 0.14 4.33 -15.00
N SER A 55 -0.38 3.94 -13.84
CA SER A 55 -0.24 4.75 -12.61
C SER A 55 -0.06 3.85 -11.41
N PHE A 56 0.77 4.23 -10.44
CA PHE A 56 0.95 3.43 -9.24
C PHE A 56 -0.22 3.57 -8.25
N VAL A 57 -0.37 2.57 -7.37
CA VAL A 57 -1.27 2.61 -6.22
C VAL A 57 -0.64 3.51 -5.15
N THR A 58 -0.81 4.82 -5.37
CA THR A 58 -0.24 5.89 -4.55
C THR A 58 -1.35 6.84 -4.09
N PHE A 59 -1.27 7.30 -2.84
CA PHE A 59 -2.23 8.19 -2.23
C PHE A 59 -1.55 9.33 -1.48
N THR A 60 -1.95 10.56 -1.78
CA THR A 60 -1.63 11.78 -1.01
C THR A 60 -2.86 12.33 -0.27
N THR A 61 -4.03 11.77 -0.56
CA THR A 61 -5.32 12.05 0.07
C THR A 61 -6.10 10.75 0.27
N PRO A 62 -7.13 10.71 1.13
CA PRO A 62 -8.00 9.54 1.27
C PRO A 62 -8.55 9.06 -0.08
N GLY A 63 -8.65 7.75 -0.26
CA GLY A 63 -9.09 7.18 -1.53
C GLY A 63 -9.09 5.66 -1.59
N VAL A 64 -9.52 5.15 -2.75
CA VAL A 64 -9.59 3.72 -3.05
C VAL A 64 -8.93 3.43 -4.40
N ALA A 65 -8.20 2.32 -4.47
CA ALA A 65 -7.64 1.80 -5.72
C ALA A 65 -7.88 0.30 -5.84
N GLY A 66 -8.05 -0.17 -7.08
CA GLY A 66 -7.99 -1.59 -7.41
C GLY A 66 -6.59 -1.96 -7.90
N PHE A 67 -6.20 -3.21 -7.68
CA PHE A 67 -4.97 -3.79 -8.22
C PHE A 67 -5.20 -5.27 -8.54
N GLU A 68 -4.34 -5.83 -9.38
CA GLU A 68 -4.32 -7.26 -9.69
C GLU A 68 -2.88 -7.76 -9.72
N LEU A 69 -2.58 -8.76 -8.90
CA LEU A 69 -1.23 -9.28 -8.72
C LEU A 69 -1.23 -10.80 -8.61
N ALA A 70 -0.15 -11.42 -9.04
CA ALA A 70 0.16 -12.82 -8.72
C ALA A 70 0.49 -12.98 -7.22
N PRO A 71 0.60 -14.22 -6.70
CA PRO A 71 1.02 -14.44 -5.32
C PRO A 71 2.39 -13.79 -5.02
N CYS A 72 2.47 -12.97 -3.98
CA CYS A 72 3.64 -12.18 -3.62
C CYS A 72 3.57 -11.74 -2.15
N LEU A 73 4.55 -10.95 -1.67
CA LEU A 73 4.41 -10.19 -0.43
C LEU A 73 3.97 -8.77 -0.74
N LEU A 74 3.12 -8.20 0.10
CA LEU A 74 2.71 -6.80 0.06
C LEU A 74 3.18 -6.07 1.30
N ARG A 75 3.57 -4.81 1.15
CA ARG A 75 3.75 -3.87 2.26
C ARG A 75 3.25 -2.50 1.88
N VAL A 76 3.00 -1.67 2.88
CA VAL A 76 2.63 -0.27 2.69
C VAL A 76 3.82 0.59 3.09
N ASN A 77 4.19 1.56 2.27
CA ASN A 77 5.26 2.50 2.59
C ASN A 77 4.68 3.92 2.69
N LEU A 78 4.94 4.61 3.79
CA LEU A 78 4.60 6.02 4.00
C LEU A 78 5.87 6.86 4.01
N THR A 79 5.91 7.91 3.22
CA THR A 79 7.06 8.81 3.11
C THR A 79 6.65 10.26 3.24
N SER A 80 7.57 11.11 3.71
CA SER A 80 7.41 12.57 3.80
C SER A 80 6.20 13.05 4.62
N ALA A 81 5.74 12.25 5.58
CA ALA A 81 4.62 12.59 6.45
C ALA A 81 5.08 13.32 7.72
N GLU A 82 4.36 14.38 8.08
CA GLU A 82 4.47 15.07 9.37
C GLU A 82 3.27 14.75 10.25
N SER A 83 3.51 14.07 11.38
CA SER A 83 2.46 13.63 12.31
C SER A 83 1.28 12.87 11.64
N PRO A 84 1.53 11.83 10.82
CA PRO A 84 0.46 11.08 10.19
C PRO A 84 -0.38 10.31 11.22
N SER A 85 -1.64 10.09 10.90
CA SER A 85 -2.55 9.17 11.60
C SER A 85 -3.55 8.66 10.58
N LEU A 86 -3.14 7.68 9.79
CA LEU A 86 -3.94 7.14 8.70
C LEU A 86 -4.04 5.62 8.79
N ASN A 87 -5.14 5.11 8.23
CA ASN A 87 -5.41 3.69 8.14
C ASN A 87 -5.29 3.26 6.69
N PHE A 88 -4.67 2.10 6.49
CA PHE A 88 -4.58 1.43 5.20
C PHE A 88 -5.26 0.07 5.32
N LYS A 89 -6.16 -0.26 4.41
CA LYS A 89 -6.81 -1.57 4.36
C LYS A 89 -6.78 -2.12 2.94
N ALA A 90 -6.27 -3.34 2.79
CA ALA A 90 -6.40 -4.11 1.55
C ALA A 90 -7.35 -5.29 1.74
N ASN A 91 -8.27 -5.47 0.81
CA ASN A 91 -9.22 -6.58 0.76
C ASN A 91 -9.07 -7.33 -0.55
N ARG A 92 -9.20 -8.65 -0.48
CA ARG A 92 -9.38 -9.49 -1.67
C ARG A 92 -10.84 -9.40 -2.10
N SER A 93 -11.06 -9.22 -3.40
CA SER A 93 -12.39 -9.34 -4.02
C SER A 93 -12.68 -10.78 -4.40
#